data_AF-W8PLM6-F1
#
_entry.id   AF-W8PLM6-F1
#
_cell.length_a   1.000
_cell.length_b   1.000
_cell.length_c   1.000
_cell.angle_alpha   90.00
_cell.angle_beta   90.00
_cell.angle_gamma   90.00
#
_symmetry.space_group_name_H-M   'P 1'
#
loop_
_entity.id
_entity.type
_entity.pdbx_description
1 polymer ?
#
loop_
_entity_poly.entity_id
_entity_poly.type
_entity_poly.pdbx_seq_one_letter_code
_entity_poly.pdbx_strand_id
1 'polypeptide(L)' 'GALFSTAKNCSAVLGCRSKHTLPDLPYDFGALEPVICREIMELHHQKHHNAYVTNLNAAEEQLQDAV' A
#
# COMPACT_ATOMS: atom_id res chain seq x y z
N GLY A 1 9.24 -20.83 -45.55
CA GLY A 1 8.78 -21.38 -44.27
C GLY A 1 9.80 -21.05 -43.22
N ALA A 2 9.48 -20.11 -42.33
CA ALA A 2 10.29 -19.80 -41.16
C ALA A 2 9.45 -20.14 -39.93
N LEU A 3 9.65 -21.36 -39.44
CA LEU A 3 9.25 -21.82 -38.11
C LEU A 3 10.21 -21.20 -37.08
N PHE A 4 9.87 -21.30 -35.80
CA PHE A 4 10.50 -20.69 -34.60
C PHE A 4 9.90 -19.31 -34.26
N SER A 5 8.63 -19.30 -33.83
CA SER A 5 8.20 -19.52 -32.44
C SER A 5 8.62 -18.39 -31.51
N THR A 6 7.75 -17.39 -31.41
CA THR A 6 7.78 -16.34 -30.39
C THR A 6 7.73 -16.98 -29.00
N ALA A 7 8.88 -17.11 -28.34
CA ALA A 7 8.91 -17.32 -26.90
C ALA A 7 8.39 -16.03 -26.24
N LYS A 8 7.08 -16.01 -26.00
CA LYS A 8 6.41 -15.00 -25.20
C LYS A 8 7.07 -15.00 -23.82
N ASN A 9 7.81 -13.94 -23.51
CA ASN A 9 8.41 -13.67 -22.21
C ASN A 9 7.33 -13.78 -21.12
N CYS A 10 7.32 -14.88 -20.39
CA CYS A 10 6.43 -15.13 -19.24
C CYS A 10 6.88 -14.40 -17.95
N SER A 11 7.72 -13.36 -18.04
CA SER A 11 8.24 -12.65 -16.87
C SER A 11 7.40 -11.44 -16.42
N ALA A 12 6.29 -11.14 -17.09
CA ALA A 12 5.56 -9.87 -16.91
C ALA A 12 4.36 -9.91 -15.94
N VAL A 13 4.13 -11.01 -15.20
CA VAL A 13 2.94 -11.14 -14.33
C VAL A 13 3.20 -10.76 -12.86
N LEU A 14 4.44 -10.47 -12.44
CA LEU A 14 4.76 -10.14 -11.04
C LEU A 14 5.13 -8.67 -10.75
N GLY A 15 5.10 -7.77 -11.75
CA GLY A 15 5.96 -6.57 -11.70
C GLY A 15 5.39 -5.22 -11.23
N CYS A 16 4.07 -5.01 -11.12
CA CYS A 16 3.57 -3.67 -10.75
C CYS A 16 2.62 -3.73 -9.54
N ARG A 17 3.20 -3.84 -8.34
CA ARG A 17 2.45 -3.42 -7.15
C ARG A 17 2.30 -1.90 -7.20
N SER A 18 1.06 -1.40 -7.15
CA SER A 18 0.79 0.03 -7.02
C SER A 18 1.21 0.52 -5.63
N LYS A 19 1.58 1.82 -5.51
CA LYS A 19 1.87 2.43 -4.19
C LYS A 19 0.68 2.21 -3.25
N HIS A 20 0.99 1.85 -2.00
CA HIS A 20 -0.02 1.72 -0.95
C HIS A 20 -0.57 3.10 -0.59
N THR A 21 -1.86 3.14 -0.27
CA THR A 21 -2.57 4.37 0.09
C THR A 21 -3.18 4.23 1.48
N LEU A 22 -3.26 5.32 2.23
CA LEU A 22 -4.01 5.36 3.49
C LEU A 22 -5.50 5.23 3.16
N PRO A 23 -6.20 4.17 3.60
CA PRO A 23 -7.62 4.02 3.32
C PRO A 23 -8.43 5.04 4.14
N ASP A 24 -9.49 5.57 3.53
CA ASP A 24 -10.48 6.36 4.27
C ASP A 24 -11.23 5.48 5.27
N LEU A 25 -11.60 6.07 6.41
CA LEU A 25 -12.45 5.39 7.38
C LEU A 25 -13.89 5.36 6.85
N PRO A 26 -14.61 4.23 6.99
CA PRO A 26 -16.02 4.15 6.61
C PRO A 26 -16.96 4.81 7.63
N TYR A 27 -16.41 5.48 8.65
CA TYR A 27 -17.11 6.13 9.74
C TYR A 27 -16.32 7.34 10.26
N ASP A 28 -17.02 8.25 10.95
CA ASP A 28 -16.40 9.41 11.59
C ASP A 28 -15.52 9.00 12.79
N PHE A 29 -14.50 9.81 13.09
CA PHE A 29 -13.55 9.52 14.19
C PHE A 29 -14.20 9.30 15.56
N GLY A 30 -15.37 9.88 15.82
CA GLY A 30 -16.12 9.73 17.08
C GLY A 30 -17.15 8.58 17.09
N ALA A 31 -17.32 7.84 15.99
CA ALA A 31 -18.38 6.84 15.86
C ALA A 31 -18.28 5.66 16.84
N LEU A 32 -17.13 5.49 17.48
CA LEU A 32 -16.83 4.39 18.42
C LEU A 32 -16.86 4.83 19.90
N GLU A 33 -17.29 6.05 20.19
CA GLU A 33 -17.45 6.53 21.56
C GLU A 33 -18.61 5.79 22.28
N PRO A 34 -18.50 5.54 23.60
CA PRO A 34 -17.42 5.95 24.51
C PRO A 34 -16.24 4.95 24.58
N VAL A 35 -16.27 3.86 23.81
CA VAL A 35 -15.27 2.78 23.90
C VAL A 35 -13.91 3.25 23.38
N ILE A 36 -13.89 4.02 22.31
CA ILE A 36 -12.70 4.65 21.75
C ILE A 36 -13.00 6.12 21.52
N CYS A 37 -12.21 7.01 22.14
CA CYS A 37 -12.42 8.45 21.98
C CYS A 37 -11.93 8.95 20.61
N ARG A 38 -12.56 10.02 20.12
CA ARG A 38 -12.26 10.67 18.84
C ARG A 38 -10.76 10.98 18.66
N GLU A 39 -10.12 11.53 19.69
CA GLU A 39 -8.72 11.96 19.64
C GLU A 39 -7.76 10.78 19.40
N ILE A 40 -8.03 9.63 20.02
CA ILE A 40 -7.25 8.40 19.77
C ILE A 40 -7.42 7.96 18.33
N MET A 41 -8.64 8.02 17.77
CA MET A 41 -8.86 7.59 16.39
C MET A 41 -8.24 8.52 15.36
N GLU A 42 -8.28 9.82 15.61
CA GLU A 42 -7.61 10.82 14.80
C GLU A 42 -6.08 10.59 14.80
N LEU A 43 -5.47 10.43 15.98
CA LEU A 43 -4.03 10.12 16.10
C LEU A 43 -3.66 8.78 15.44
N HIS A 44 -4.46 7.74 15.67
CA HIS A 44 -4.20 6.40 15.14
C HIS A 44 -4.23 6.37 13.60
N HIS A 45 -5.24 6.95 12.99
CA HIS A 45 -5.37 6.94 11.53
C HIS A 45 -4.43 7.93 10.86
N GLN A 46 -4.46 9.20 11.27
CA GLN A 46 -3.75 10.26 10.55
C GLN A 46 -2.26 10.27 10.81
N LYS A 47 -1.79 9.77 11.96
CA LYS A 47 -0.35 9.69 12.27
C LYS A 47 0.18 8.28 12.14
N HIS A 48 -0.33 7.34 12.93
CA HIS A 48 0.29 6.01 13.01
C HIS A 48 0.10 5.19 11.73
N HIS A 49 -1.13 5.07 11.23
CA HIS A 49 -1.39 4.36 9.98
C HIS A 49 -0.76 5.07 8.77
N ASN A 50 -0.85 6.40 8.70
CA ASN A 50 -0.19 7.17 7.65
C ASN A 50 1.34 6.95 7.62
N ALA A 51 1.98 6.92 8.79
CA ALA A 51 3.41 6.65 8.89
C ALA A 51 3.77 5.24 8.39
N TYR A 52 2.96 4.23 8.70
CA TYR A 52 3.19 2.87 8.18
C TYR A 52 3.08 2.81 6.66
N VAL A 53 2.05 3.42 6.06
CA VAL A 53 1.89 3.47 4.59
C VAL A 53 3.07 4.18 3.93
N THR A 54 3.47 5.33 4.47
CA THR A 54 4.59 6.12 3.95
C THR A 54 5.91 5.34 3.99
N ASN A 55 6.21 4.73 5.14
CA ASN A 55 7.47 4.01 5.33
C ASN A 55 7.50 2.68 4.56
N LEU A 56 6.36 2.00 4.40
CA LEU A 56 6.26 0.80 3.56
C LEU A 56 6.59 1.13 2.11
N ASN A 57 5.97 2.18 1.56
CA ASN A 57 6.26 2.62 0.19
C ASN A 57 7.75 2.98 0.01
N ALA A 58 8.35 3.68 0.98
CA ALA A 58 9.77 4.01 0.94
C ALA A 58 10.68 2.77 1.00
N ALA A 59 10.32 1.77 1.79
CA ALA A 59 11.06 0.51 1.86
C ALA A 59 10.94 -0.32 0.58
N GLU A 60 9.75 -0.37 -0.04
CA GLU A 60 9.53 -1.06 -1.32
C GLU A 60 10.30 -0.36 -2.46
N GLU A 61 10.40 0.98 -2.46
CA GLU A 61 11.22 1.74 -3.42
C GLU A 61 12.72 1.42 -3.26
N GLN A 62 13.24 1.44 -2.02
CA GLN A 62 14.62 1.03 -1.76
C GLN A 62 14.90 -0.42 -2.15
N LEU A 63 13.93 -1.31 -1.96
CA LEU A 63 14.05 -2.70 -2.39
C LEU A 63 14.14 -2.81 -3.91
N GLN A 64 13.31 -2.07 -4.66
CA GLN A 64 13.34 -2.04 -6.12
C GLN A 64 14.67 -1.52 -6.67
N ASP A 65 15.27 -0.52 -6.04
CA ASP A 65 16.58 0.02 -6.44
C ASP A 65 17.75 -0.94 -6.15
N ALA A 66 17.55 -1.92 -5.26
CA ALA A 66 18.59 -2.84 -4.80
C ALA A 66 18.65 -4.18 -5.57
N VAL A 67 17.67 -4.47 -6.44
CA VAL A 67 17.59 -5.71 -7.26
C VAL A 67 17.78 -5.44 -8.75
#